data_AF-A0A353YX30-F1
#
_entry.id   AF-A0A353YX30-F1
#
_cell.length_a   1.000
_cell.length_b   1.000
_cell.length_c   1.000
_cell.angle_alpha   90.00
_cell.angle_beta   90.00
_cell.angle_gamma   90.00
#
_symmetry.space_group_name_H-M   'P 1'
#
loop_
_entity.id
_entity.type
_entity.pdbx_description
1 polymer ?
#
loop_
_entity_poly.entity_id
_entity_poly.type
_entity_poly.pdbx_seq_one_letter_code
_entity_poly.pdbx_strand_id
1 'polypeptide(L)'
;MKYFTGVISEQQLKNTYRKLVKQHHPDKGGNTEIMKMINYEYARYLKAFSYKPKTLNDVKVGCFIYVNNTKCIVTKVEKDCFKARSLKTFRETYFSKATGFALLNFKFKATVDV
;
A
#
# COMPACT_ATOMS: atom_id res chain seq x y z
N MET A 1 -10.85 2.12 -0.57
CA MET A 1 -10.41 0.75 -0.24
C MET A 1 -11.26 0.30 0.93
N LYS A 2 -12.21 -0.61 0.72
CA LYS A 2 -13.23 -0.95 1.74
C LYS A 2 -12.88 -2.24 2.50
N TYR A 3 -12.23 -3.21 1.85
CA TYR A 3 -11.97 -4.53 2.45
C TYR A 3 -10.51 -4.81 2.79
N PHE A 4 -9.58 -4.18 2.08
CA PHE A 4 -8.15 -4.34 2.31
C PHE A 4 -7.58 -3.15 3.07
N THR A 5 -7.60 -3.23 4.41
CA THR A 5 -6.98 -2.23 5.29
C THR A 5 -5.65 -2.74 5.82
N GLY A 6 -4.60 -1.92 5.74
CA GLY A 6 -3.29 -2.27 6.33
C GLY A 6 -2.53 -3.41 5.65
N VAL A 7 -2.82 -3.73 4.38
CA VAL A 7 -2.08 -4.75 3.64
C VAL A 7 -0.70 -4.23 3.24
N ILE A 8 0.35 -4.83 3.80
CA ILE A 8 1.73 -4.36 3.65
C ILE A 8 2.67 -5.29 2.87
N SER A 9 2.17 -6.38 2.32
CA SER A 9 2.93 -7.33 1.50
C SER A 9 1.98 -8.12 0.61
N GLU A 10 2.47 -8.62 -0.52
CA GLU A 10 1.73 -9.55 -1.38
C GLU A 10 1.24 -10.78 -0.59
N GLN A 11 2.04 -11.25 0.37
CA GLN A 11 1.66 -12.39 1.21
C GLN A 11 0.52 -12.05 2.17
N GLN A 12 0.53 -10.83 2.74
CA GLN A 12 -0.60 -10.35 3.53
C GLN A 12 -1.84 -10.13 2.66
N LEU A 13 -1.68 -9.61 1.45
CA LEU A 13 -2.77 -9.44 0.50
C LEU A 13 -3.45 -10.77 0.21
N LYS A 14 -2.66 -11.80 -0.12
CA LYS A 14 -3.13 -13.18 -0.34
C LYS A 14 -3.84 -13.75 0.88
N ASN A 15 -3.29 -13.53 2.08
CA ASN A 15 -3.90 -14.02 3.31
C ASN A 15 -5.24 -13.32 3.63
N THR A 16 -5.28 -12.00 3.55
CA THR A 16 -6.51 -11.23 3.77
C THR A 16 -7.57 -11.57 2.73
N TYR A 17 -7.17 -11.70 1.46
CA TYR A 17 -8.04 -12.17 0.39
C TYR A 17 -8.63 -13.55 0.72
N ARG A 18 -7.80 -14.55 1.05
CA ARG A 18 -8.28 -15.90 1.41
C ARG A 18 -9.27 -15.88 2.59
N LYS A 19 -9.05 -15.03 3.58
CA LYS A 19 -9.98 -14.86 4.71
C LYS A 19 -11.33 -14.27 4.25
N LEU A 20 -11.29 -13.20 3.48
CA LEU A 20 -12.49 -12.54 2.93
C LEU A 20 -13.29 -13.46 2.00
N VAL A 21 -12.61 -14.21 1.13
CA VAL A 21 -13.25 -15.19 0.24
C VAL A 21 -13.94 -16.29 1.04
N LYS A 22 -13.31 -16.81 2.10
CA LYS A 22 -13.94 -17.83 2.96
C LYS A 22 -15.18 -17.31 3.68
N GLN A 23 -15.21 -16.03 4.04
CA GLN A 23 -16.33 -15.39 4.73
C GLN A 23 -17.49 -15.05 3.79
N HIS A 24 -17.20 -14.61 2.56
CA HIS A 24 -18.20 -14.15 1.60
C HIS A 24 -18.42 -15.12 0.43
N HIS A 25 -17.98 -16.37 0.56
CA HIS A 25 -18.11 -17.36 -0.52
C HIS A 25 -19.60 -17.59 -0.86
N PRO A 26 -20.01 -17.51 -2.14
CA PRO A 26 -21.40 -17.68 -2.54
C PRO A 26 -21.95 -19.06 -2.16
N ASP A 27 -21.17 -20.13 -2.29
CA ASP A 27 -21.56 -21.49 -1.86
C ASP A 27 -21.80 -21.64 -0.34
N LYS A 28 -21.42 -20.64 0.47
CA LYS A 28 -21.69 -20.59 1.92
C LYS A 28 -22.77 -19.57 2.29
N GLY A 29 -23.58 -19.13 1.32
CA GLY A 29 -24.60 -18.09 1.51
C GLY A 29 -24.04 -16.66 1.49
N GLY A 30 -22.82 -16.46 0.99
CA GLY A 30 -22.20 -15.14 0.85
C GLY A 30 -22.74 -14.34 -0.33
N ASN A 31 -22.63 -13.00 -0.25
CA ASN A 31 -23.09 -12.11 -1.31
C ASN A 31 -22.07 -12.06 -2.47
N THR A 32 -22.52 -12.43 -3.68
CA THR A 32 -21.73 -12.43 -4.91
C THR A 32 -21.20 -11.05 -5.29
N GLU A 33 -21.94 -9.97 -5.01
CA GLU A 33 -21.51 -8.59 -5.26
C GLU A 33 -20.30 -8.22 -4.39
N ILE A 34 -20.32 -8.62 -3.11
CA ILE A 34 -19.20 -8.41 -2.19
C ILE A 34 -17.97 -9.19 -2.68
N MET A 35 -18.14 -10.43 -3.11
CA MET A 35 -17.06 -11.25 -3.67
C MET A 35 -16.45 -10.61 -4.93
N LYS A 36 -17.27 -10.09 -5.85
CA LYS A 36 -16.79 -9.34 -7.02
C LYS A 36 -15.98 -8.11 -6.63
N MET A 37 -16.44 -7.35 -5.63
CA MET A 37 -15.71 -6.18 -5.12
C MET A 37 -14.37 -6.55 -4.48
N ILE A 38 -14.32 -7.64 -3.70
CA ILE A 38 -13.09 -8.18 -3.11
C ILE A 38 -12.10 -8.58 -4.21
N ASN A 39 -12.56 -9.32 -5.23
CA ASN A 39 -11.72 -9.74 -6.36
C ASN A 39 -11.16 -8.54 -7.13
N TYR A 40 -11.99 -7.52 -7.36
CA TYR A 40 -11.58 -6.29 -8.04
C TYR A 40 -10.50 -5.53 -7.26
N GLU A 41 -10.71 -5.31 -5.95
CA GLU A 41 -9.69 -4.68 -5.11
C GLU A 41 -8.41 -5.52 -5.06
N TYR A 42 -8.51 -6.84 -4.90
CA TYR A 42 -7.37 -7.75 -4.86
C TYR A 42 -6.50 -7.65 -6.13
N ALA A 43 -7.12 -7.70 -7.31
CA ALA A 43 -6.42 -7.55 -8.59
C ALA A 43 -5.71 -6.19 -8.69
N ARG A 44 -6.34 -5.11 -8.20
CA ARG A 44 -5.74 -3.77 -8.18
C ARG A 44 -4.52 -3.72 -7.26
N TYR A 45 -4.58 -4.33 -6.08
CA TYR A 45 -3.44 -4.41 -5.18
C TYR A 45 -2.30 -5.25 -5.75
N LEU A 46 -2.58 -6.39 -6.39
CA LEU A 46 -1.55 -7.21 -7.04
C LEU A 46 -0.77 -6.39 -8.10
N LYS A 47 -1.47 -5.60 -8.92
CA LYS A 47 -0.82 -4.70 -9.87
C LYS A 47 0.04 -3.64 -9.18
N ALA A 48 -0.42 -3.10 -8.04
CA ALA A 48 0.35 -2.13 -7.27
C ALA A 48 1.61 -2.73 -6.63
N PHE A 49 1.55 -3.98 -6.14
CA PHE A 49 2.71 -4.70 -5.60
C PHE A 49 3.76 -5.02 -6.65
N SER A 50 3.34 -5.32 -7.88
CA SER A 50 4.25 -5.56 -9.01
C SER A 50 4.90 -4.26 -9.53
N TYR A 51 4.27 -3.12 -9.28
CA TYR A 51 4.73 -1.82 -9.76
C TYR A 51 5.91 -1.29 -8.94
N LYS A 52 7.03 -1.02 -9.63
CA LYS A 52 8.22 -0.37 -9.08
C LYS A 52 8.31 1.07 -9.62
N PRO A 53 8.11 2.10 -8.78
CA PRO A 53 8.27 3.49 -9.22
C PRO A 53 9.73 3.79 -9.56
N LYS A 54 9.99 4.47 -10.67
CA LYS A 54 11.33 4.98 -11.03
C LYS A 54 11.68 6.27 -10.29
N THR A 55 10.67 7.03 -9.88
CA THR A 55 10.84 8.32 -9.22
C THR A 55 9.75 8.52 -8.17
N LEU A 56 9.99 9.40 -7.21
CA LEU A 56 9.04 9.73 -6.14
C LEU A 56 7.72 10.33 -6.67
N ASN A 57 7.72 10.90 -7.88
CA ASN A 57 6.49 11.36 -8.53
C ASN A 57 5.56 10.22 -8.97
N ASP A 58 6.16 9.07 -9.31
CA ASP A 58 5.45 7.92 -9.86
C ASP A 58 4.94 6.96 -8.78
N VAL A 59 5.09 7.31 -7.51
CA VAL A 59 4.64 6.46 -6.38
C VAL A 59 3.13 6.28 -6.40
N LYS A 60 2.70 5.05 -6.12
CA LYS A 60 1.29 4.67 -6.01
C LYS A 60 1.02 4.08 -4.64
N VAL A 61 -0.23 4.17 -4.20
CA VAL A 61 -0.67 3.52 -2.96
C VAL A 61 -0.42 2.02 -3.05
N GLY A 62 0.20 1.45 -2.01
CA GLY A 62 0.60 0.05 -1.95
C GLY A 62 2.02 -0.23 -2.43
N CYS A 63 2.71 0.74 -3.06
CA CYS A 63 4.09 0.57 -3.45
C CYS A 63 5.04 0.71 -2.27
N PHE A 64 6.20 0.06 -2.40
CA PHE A 64 7.27 0.19 -1.42
C PHE A 64 8.24 1.28 -1.82
N ILE A 65 8.70 1.99 -0.80
CA ILE A 65 9.75 3.00 -0.86
C ILE A 65 10.68 2.77 0.33
N TYR A 66 11.87 3.34 0.28
CA TYR A 66 12.84 3.27 1.37
C TYR A 66 12.94 4.62 2.05
N VAL A 67 12.91 4.62 3.39
CA VAL A 67 13.16 5.82 4.20
C VAL A 67 14.38 5.53 5.04
N ASN A 68 15.51 6.19 4.76
CA ASN A 68 16.79 5.94 5.41
C ASN A 68 17.09 4.42 5.50
N ASN A 69 17.07 3.73 4.36
CA ASN A 69 17.28 2.28 4.21
C ASN A 69 16.22 1.39 4.89
N THR A 70 15.17 1.97 5.48
CA THR A 70 14.05 1.21 6.05
C THR A 70 12.94 1.09 5.03
N LYS A 71 12.51 -0.14 4.75
CA LYS A 71 11.38 -0.40 3.86
C LYS A 71 10.09 0.15 4.46
N CYS A 72 9.41 0.98 3.69
CA CYS A 72 8.15 1.65 4.02
C CYS A 72 7.13 1.40 2.91
N ILE A 73 5.85 1.45 3.25
CA ILE A 73 4.75 1.32 2.29
C ILE A 73 4.02 2.64 2.14
N VAL A 74 3.73 3.01 0.90
CA VAL A 74 2.92 4.19 0.59
C VAL A 74 1.46 3.89 0.89
N THR A 75 0.89 4.59 1.88
CA THR A 75 -0.50 4.44 2.31
C THR A 75 -1.43 5.45 1.68
N LYS A 76 -0.91 6.61 1.26
CA LYS A 76 -1.68 7.68 0.59
C LYS A 76 -0.78 8.40 -0.40
N VAL A 77 -1.34 8.84 -1.54
CA VAL A 77 -0.65 9.68 -2.52
C VAL A 77 -1.51 10.90 -2.80
N GLU A 78 -0.94 12.08 -2.70
CA GLU A 78 -1.56 13.37 -3.04
C GLU A 78 -0.82 14.00 -4.22
N LYS A 79 -1.14 15.25 -4.58
CA LYS A 79 -0.55 15.93 -5.73
C LYS A 79 0.97 16.06 -5.59
N ASP A 80 1.41 16.71 -4.52
CA ASP A 80 2.81 17.10 -4.29
C ASP A 80 3.53 16.27 -3.21
N CYS A 81 2.78 15.43 -2.50
CA CYS A 81 3.30 14.61 -1.40
C CYS A 81 2.67 13.22 -1.37
N PHE A 82 3.24 12.34 -0.57
CA PHE A 82 2.69 11.01 -0.29
C PHE A 82 2.92 10.64 1.17
N LYS A 83 2.05 9.80 1.73
CA LYS A 83 2.18 9.26 3.07
C LYS A 83 2.78 7.87 3.00
N ALA A 84 3.83 7.64 3.79
CA ALA A 84 4.39 6.31 3.93
C ALA A 84 4.43 5.88 5.39
N ARG A 85 4.20 4.58 5.61
CA ARG A 85 4.22 3.92 6.92
C ARG A 85 5.41 2.99 7.01
N SER A 86 6.16 3.09 8.10
CA SER A 86 7.27 2.17 8.41
C SER A 86 6.73 0.77 8.71
N LEU A 87 7.38 -0.25 8.14
CA LEU A 87 7.04 -1.65 8.44
C LEU A 87 7.55 -2.12 9.80
N LYS A 88 8.55 -1.43 10.37
CA LYS A 88 9.12 -1.76 11.70
C LYS A 88 8.36 -1.07 12.84
N THR A 89 8.22 0.25 12.75
CA THR A 89 7.69 1.06 13.87
C THR A 89 6.22 1.39 13.72
N PHE A 90 5.60 1.03 12.58
CA PHE A 90 4.22 1.37 12.23
C PHE A 90 3.89 2.87 12.22
N ARG A 91 4.89 3.74 12.40
CA ARG A 91 4.78 5.20 12.29
C ARG A 91 4.59 5.60 10.85
N GLU A 92 3.82 6.66 10.65
CA GLU A 92 3.49 7.17 9.33
C GLU A 92 3.75 8.67 9.26
N THR A 93 4.30 9.13 8.13
CA THR A 93 4.59 10.54 7.89
C THR A 93 4.43 10.87 6.42
N TYR A 94 4.27 12.15 6.12
CA TYR A 94 4.18 12.66 4.76
C TYR A 94 5.56 13.03 4.23
N PHE A 95 5.81 12.70 2.97
CA PHE A 95 7.03 12.98 2.23
C PHE A 95 6.72 13.84 1.01
N SER A 96 7.54 14.85 0.76
CA SER A 96 7.47 15.65 -0.47
C SER A 96 7.94 14.80 -1.65
N LYS A 97 7.21 14.83 -2.77
CA LYS A 97 7.65 14.16 -4.00
C LYS A 97 8.81 14.86 -4.69
N ALA A 98 8.90 16.19 -4.53
CA ALA A 98 9.94 16.99 -5.15
C ALA A 98 11.32 16.74 -4.51
N THR A 99 11.37 16.68 -3.17
CA THR A 99 12.64 16.59 -2.43
C THR A 99 12.88 15.22 -1.78
N GLY A 100 11.83 14.43 -1.59
CA GLY A 100 11.86 13.17 -0.85
C GLY A 100 11.90 13.32 0.67
N PHE A 101 12.04 14.53 1.22
CA PHE A 101 12.07 14.72 2.66
C PHE A 101 10.69 14.61 3.31
N ALA A 102 10.66 14.13 4.55
CA ALA A 102 9.44 14.18 5.33
C ALA A 102 9.08 15.62 5.70
N LEU A 103 7.80 15.98 5.54
CA LEU A 103 7.31 17.36 5.68
C LEU A 103 7.50 17.94 7.09
N LEU A 104 7.46 17.08 8.12
CA LEU A 104 7.58 17.49 9.52
C LEU A 104 8.92 17.12 10.16
N ASN A 105 9.76 16.35 9.46
CA ASN A 105 11.03 15.89 10.03
C ASN A 105 12.04 15.57 8.91
N PHE A 106 12.82 16.58 8.54
CA PHE A 106 13.82 16.52 7.47
C PHE A 106 14.94 15.48 7.69
N LYS A 107 15.02 14.83 8.87
CA LYS A 107 15.93 13.69 9.08
C LYS A 107 15.53 12.45 8.30
N PHE A 108 14.27 12.36 7.85
CA PHE A 108 13.77 11.23 7.08
C PHE A 108 13.68 11.59 5.61
N LYS A 109 14.41 10.85 4.77
CA LYS A 109 14.37 10.99 3.32
C LYS A 109 13.87 9.71 2.68
N ALA A 110 12.83 9.83 1.87
CA ALA A 110 12.28 8.78 1.04
C ALA A 110 13.05 8.67 -0.29
N THR A 111 13.32 7.43 -0.69
CA THR A 111 13.90 7.04 -1.97
C THR A 111 13.12 5.86 -2.55
N VAL A 112 13.09 5.73 -3.86
CA VAL A 112 12.48 4.58 -4.55
C VAL A 112 13.47 3.41 -4.69
N ASP A 113 14.76 3.72 -4.68
CA ASP A 113 15.88 2.78 -4.69
C ASP A 113 16.57 2.71 -3.31
N VAL A 114 17.28 1.60 -3.07
CA VAL A 114 18.08 1.33 -1.86
C VAL A 114 19.45 1.97 -1.97
#